data_AF-A0A3D0XCB1-F1
#
_entry.id   AF-A0A3D0XCB1-F1
#
_cell.length_a   1.000
_cell.length_b   1.000
_cell.length_c   1.000
_cell.angle_alpha   90.00
_cell.angle_beta   90.00
_cell.angle_gamma   90.00
#
_symmetry.space_group_name_H-M   'P 1'
#
loop_
_entity.id
_entity.type
_entity.pdbx_description
1 polymer ?
#
loop_
_entity_poly.entity_id
_entity_poly.type
_entity_poly.pdbx_seq_one_letter_code
_entity_poly.pdbx_strand_id
1 'polypeptide(L)'
;MRRGRFCRYGGVWQKSTGILVEISLLPNGIPDSDTFRRVFEKLNPTELSSCLINWISCERTKRGTVAIDGKTICGSGNGKHKAYHVIIAFVAENQLTLGELAV
;
A
#
# COMPACT_ATOMS: atom_id res chain seq x y z
N MET A 1 -12.91 12.10 -17.24
CA MET A 1 -12.50 12.28 -15.84
C MET A 1 -13.75 12.45 -14.97
N ARG A 2 -14.32 11.36 -14.45
CA ARG A 2 -15.63 11.38 -13.76
C ARG A 2 -15.43 11.77 -12.29
N ARG A 3 -15.80 13.00 -11.94
CA ARG A 3 -15.88 13.48 -10.56
C ARG A 3 -16.86 12.60 -9.78
N GLY A 4 -16.38 11.85 -8.80
CA GLY A 4 -17.24 11.13 -7.86
C GLY A 4 -18.07 12.14 -7.08
N ARG A 5 -19.38 12.17 -7.33
CA ARG A 5 -20.34 13.00 -6.61
C ARG A 5 -20.48 12.47 -5.19
N PHE A 6 -19.89 13.16 -4.22
CA PHE A 6 -20.27 13.01 -2.82
C PHE A 6 -21.50 13.90 -2.56
N CYS A 7 -22.58 13.32 -2.03
CA CYS A 7 -23.75 14.07 -1.56
C CYS A 7 -23.79 14.04 -0.03
N ARG A 8 -24.04 15.20 0.60
CA ARG A 8 -24.30 15.31 2.04
C ARG A 8 -25.79 15.10 2.30
N TYR A 9 -26.14 14.15 3.14
CA TYR A 9 -27.44 14.08 3.82
C TYR A 9 -27.18 13.96 5.33
N GLY A 10 -27.79 14.82 6.14
CA GLY A 10 -27.73 14.73 7.60
C GLY A 10 -26.34 14.85 8.26
N GLY A 11 -25.35 15.43 7.58
CA GLY A 11 -24.01 15.65 8.15
C GLY A 11 -23.04 14.46 8.05
N VAL A 12 -23.43 13.36 7.41
CA VAL A 12 -22.58 12.16 7.25
C VAL A 12 -22.19 11.97 5.79
N TRP A 13 -20.91 11.68 5.55
CA TRP A 13 -20.40 11.32 4.23
C TRP A 13 -20.61 9.81 3.99
N GLN A 14 -21.43 9.45 3.00
CA GLN A 14 -21.62 8.05 2.62
C GLN A 14 -21.02 7.76 1.24
N LYS A 15 -20.33 6.60 1.12
CA LYS A 15 -20.01 5.96 -0.18
C LYS A 15 -20.95 4.77 -0.37
N SER A 16 -21.38 4.53 -1.61
CA SER A 16 -22.40 3.53 -2.00
C SER A 16 -21.95 2.05 -1.95
N THR A 17 -20.93 1.70 -1.16
CA THR A 17 -20.43 0.33 -1.05
C THR A 17 -20.12 0.06 0.42
N GLY A 18 -20.92 -0.81 1.04
CA GLY A 18 -20.99 -1.04 2.49
C GLY A 18 -19.73 -1.63 3.12
N ILE A 19 -18.75 -0.77 3.40
CA ILE A 19 -17.68 -1.01 4.35
C ILE A 19 -17.76 0.13 5.38
N LEU A 20 -18.51 -0.10 6.46
CA LEU A 20 -18.47 0.74 7.66
C LEU A 20 -17.40 0.15 8.58
N VAL A 21 -16.13 0.29 8.19
CA VAL A 21 -15.01 0.01 9.10
C VAL A 21 -14.92 1.19 10.06
N GLU A 22 -14.63 0.90 11.33
CA GLU A 22 -14.55 1.81 12.48
C GLU A 22 -13.60 3.01 12.28
N ILE A 23 -13.96 3.95 11.41
CA ILE A 23 -13.22 5.18 11.18
C ILE A 23 -13.57 6.24 12.25
N SER A 24 -14.68 6.02 12.97
CA SER A 24 -15.21 6.93 13.98
C SER A 24 -14.36 7.04 15.26
N LEU A 25 -13.38 6.16 15.46
CA LEU A 25 -12.53 6.15 16.68
C LEU A 25 -11.36 7.13 16.61
N LEU A 26 -11.00 7.63 15.42
CA LEU A 26 -9.95 8.64 15.27
C LEU A 26 -10.54 10.03 15.52
N PRO A 27 -10.13 10.76 16.58
CA PRO A 27 -10.73 12.06 16.92
C PRO A 27 -10.57 13.10 15.79
N ASN A 28 -9.60 12.90 14.90
CA ASN A 28 -9.30 13.77 13.76
C ASN A 28 -9.52 13.09 12.40
N GLY A 29 -10.14 11.91 12.36
CA GLY A 29 -10.36 11.15 11.12
C GLY A 29 -9.09 10.55 10.50
N ILE A 30 -9.20 10.10 9.25
CA ILE A 30 -8.08 9.49 8.50
C ILE A 30 -7.16 10.61 7.97
N PRO A 31 -5.85 10.55 8.26
CA PRO A 31 -4.89 11.48 7.68
C PRO A 31 -4.89 11.42 6.14
N ASP A 32 -4.61 12.55 5.50
CA ASP A 32 -4.46 12.59 4.04
C ASP A 32 -3.13 11.98 3.57
N SER A 33 -2.97 11.84 2.25
CA SER A 33 -1.76 11.25 1.65
C SER A 33 -0.47 12.01 1.99
N ASP A 34 -0.53 13.33 2.13
CA ASP A 34 0.63 14.14 2.47
C ASP A 34 1.01 14.00 3.94
N THR A 35 0.04 13.80 4.84
CA THR A 35 0.33 13.46 6.23
C THR A 35 1.07 12.12 6.34
N PHE A 36 0.62 11.08 5.62
CA PHE A 36 1.34 9.81 5.55
C PHE A 36 2.74 9.97 4.95
N ARG A 37 2.88 10.73 3.86
CA ARG A 37 4.18 11.02 3.24
C ARG A 37 5.17 11.58 4.26
N ARG A 38 4.77 12.61 5.01
CA ARG A 38 5.63 13.26 6.01
C ARG A 38 6.06 12.33 7.13
N VAL A 39 5.25 11.33 7.47
CA VAL A 39 5.63 10.29 8.44
C VAL A 39 6.65 9.35 7.81
N PHE A 40 6.38 8.82 6.62
CA PHE A 40 7.29 7.89 5.93
C PHE A 40 8.65 8.53 5.59
N GLU A 41 8.68 9.81 5.23
CA GLU A 41 9.93 10.57 4.99
C GLU A 41 10.83 10.66 6.21
N LYS A 42 10.28 10.53 7.42
CA LYS A 42 11.05 10.59 8.68
C LYS A 42 11.50 9.21 9.17
N LEU A 43 10.98 8.13 8.61
CA LEU A 43 11.30 6.77 9.02
C LEU A 43 12.54 6.27 8.28
N ASN A 44 13.36 5.47 8.97
CA ASN A 44 14.43 4.74 8.30
C ASN A 44 13.79 3.65 7.41
N PRO A 45 14.00 3.67 6.09
CA PRO A 45 13.35 2.73 5.18
C PRO A 45 13.78 1.28 5.43
N THR A 46 15.02 1.03 5.84
CA THR A 46 15.55 -0.31 6.10
C THR A 46 14.92 -0.93 7.35
N GLU A 47 14.76 -0.13 8.42
CA GLU A 47 14.11 -0.58 9.66
C GLU A 47 12.61 -0.83 9.43
N LEU A 48 11.94 0.09 8.73
CA LEU A 48 10.53 -0.08 8.38
C LEU A 48 10.31 -1.36 7.55
N SER A 49 11.16 -1.59 6.55
CA SER A 49 11.13 -2.81 5.73
C SER A 49 11.30 -4.07 6.59
N SER A 50 12.28 -4.08 7.49
CA SER A 50 12.55 -5.19 8.40
C SER A 50 11.36 -5.49 9.32
N CYS A 51 10.74 -4.45 9.90
CA CYS A 51 9.54 -4.57 10.72
C CYS A 51 8.36 -5.16 9.93
N LEU A 52 8.14 -4.69 8.69
CA LEU A 52 7.07 -5.19 7.83
C LEU A 52 7.27 -6.66 7.46
N ILE A 53 8.49 -7.05 7.07
CA ILE A 53 8.84 -8.44 6.76
C ILE A 53 8.62 -9.34 7.98
N ASN A 54 9.03 -8.88 9.17
CA ASN A 54 8.85 -9.64 10.40
C ASN A 54 7.36 -9.82 10.73
N TRP A 55 6.55 -8.76 10.58
CA TRP A 55 5.11 -8.83 10.75
C TRP A 55 4.45 -9.84 9.79
N ILE A 56 4.78 -9.76 8.50
CA ILE A 56 4.29 -10.72 7.48
C ILE A 56 4.69 -12.16 7.84
N SER A 57 5.89 -12.35 8.38
CA SER A 57 6.40 -13.66 8.77
C SER A 57 5.59 -14.27 9.93
N CYS A 58 5.10 -13.46 10.86
CA CYS A 58 4.22 -13.89 11.94
C CYS A 58 2.81 -14.23 11.46
N GLU A 59 2.28 -13.48 10.49
CA GLU A 59 0.91 -13.64 9.98
C GLU A 59 0.79 -14.75 8.92
N ARG A 60 1.91 -15.32 8.47
CA ARG A 60 1.90 -16.30 7.38
C ARG A 60 1.44 -17.68 7.86
N THR A 61 0.27 -18.11 7.39
CA THR A 61 -0.20 -19.51 7.48
C THR A 61 0.71 -20.47 6.69
N LYS A 62 0.79 -21.71 7.18
CA LYS A 62 1.70 -22.74 6.65
C LYS A 62 1.32 -23.13 5.20
N ARG A 63 2.07 -22.57 4.25
CA ARG A 63 2.11 -22.84 2.80
C ARG A 63 0.97 -22.19 2.00
N GLY A 64 1.35 -21.47 0.96
CA GLY A 64 0.49 -20.83 -0.04
C GLY A 64 1.28 -20.63 -1.34
N THR A 65 0.59 -20.41 -2.45
CA THR A 65 1.24 -20.25 -3.75
C THR A 65 1.84 -18.85 -3.85
N VAL A 66 3.14 -18.77 -4.13
CA VAL A 66 3.81 -17.48 -4.34
C VAL A 66 3.87 -17.20 -5.84
N ALA A 67 3.12 -16.21 -6.29
CA ALA A 67 3.24 -15.63 -7.62
C ALA A 67 4.47 -14.71 -7.67
N ILE A 68 5.26 -14.81 -8.73
CA ILE A 68 6.39 -13.92 -8.99
C ILE A 68 6.06 -13.14 -10.26
N ASP A 69 6.00 -11.82 -10.13
CA ASP A 69 5.68 -10.90 -11.23
C ASP A 69 6.78 -9.85 -11.40
N GLY A 70 7.00 -9.39 -12.64
CA GLY A 70 7.99 -8.38 -12.97
C GLY A 70 7.32 -7.14 -13.58
N LYS A 71 7.39 -6.01 -12.87
CA LYS A 71 6.86 -4.73 -13.36
C LYS A 71 8.01 -3.79 -13.68
N THR A 72 7.93 -3.14 -14.83
CA THR A 72 8.85 -2.05 -15.18
C THR A 72 8.22 -0.74 -14.76
N ILE A 73 8.94 0.09 -14.02
CA ILE A 73 8.46 1.43 -13.66
C ILE A 73 8.62 2.33 -14.87
N CYS A 74 7.55 2.48 -15.66
CA CYS A 74 7.53 3.34 -16.83
C CYS A 74 7.92 4.78 -16.45
N GLY A 75 8.86 5.36 -17.21
CA GLY A 75 9.36 6.73 -16.98
C GLY A 75 10.39 6.87 -15.87
N SER A 76 10.83 5.79 -15.23
CA SER A 76 11.89 5.85 -14.20
C SER A 76 13.31 6.00 -14.76
N GLY A 77 13.54 5.54 -15.99
CA GLY A 77 14.85 5.64 -16.62
C GLY A 77 15.23 7.08 -16.97
N ASN A 78 16.52 7.39 -16.93
CA ASN A 78 17.08 8.66 -17.38
C ASN A 78 18.42 8.45 -18.10
N GLY A 79 19.11 9.53 -18.50
CA GLY A 79 20.39 9.41 -19.20
C GLY A 79 21.52 8.70 -18.43
N LYS A 80 21.34 8.42 -17.13
CA LYS A 80 22.32 7.76 -16.26
C LYS A 80 21.96 6.31 -15.93
N HIS A 81 20.70 5.92 -16.00
CA HIS A 81 20.25 4.56 -15.66
C HIS A 81 19.05 4.14 -16.50
N LYS A 82 18.97 2.84 -16.80
CA LYS A 82 17.80 2.24 -17.45
C LYS A 82 16.60 2.28 -16.50
N ALA A 83 15.40 2.07 -17.04
CA ALA A 83 14.19 1.99 -16.22
C ALA A 83 14.33 0.86 -15.19
N TYR A 84 13.86 1.10 -13.97
CA TYR A 84 13.86 0.09 -12.91
C TYR A 84 12.87 -1.03 -13.24
N HIS A 85 13.34 -2.26 -13.08
CA HIS A 85 12.53 -3.47 -13.14
C HIS A 85 12.33 -3.99 -11.73
N VAL A 86 11.09 -3.92 -11.23
CA VAL A 86 10.73 -4.42 -9.90
C VAL A 86 10.15 -5.82 -10.03
N ILE A 87 10.77 -6.78 -9.37
CA ILE A 87 10.28 -8.15 -9.21
C ILE A 87 9.52 -8.21 -7.89
N ILE A 88 8.29 -8.70 -7.90
CA ILE A 88 7.39 -8.76 -6.75
C ILE A 88 7.03 -10.22 -6.48
N ALA A 89 7.18 -10.66 -5.23
CA ALA A 89 6.69 -11.95 -4.75
C ALA A 89 5.36 -11.75 -4.00
N PHE A 90 4.26 -12.27 -4.52
CA PHE A 90 2.90 -12.06 -4.02
C PHE A 90 2.19 -13.37 -3.68
N VAL A 91 1.46 -13.41 -2.57
CA VAL A 91 0.65 -14.55 -2.13
C VAL A 91 -0.82 -14.15 -2.19
N ALA A 92 -1.56 -14.74 -3.13
CA ALA A 92 -2.94 -14.36 -3.41
C ALA A 92 -3.90 -14.74 -2.27
N GLU A 93 -3.60 -15.84 -1.57
CA GLU A 93 -4.40 -16.35 -0.47
C GLU A 93 -4.45 -15.37 0.71
N ASN A 94 -3.33 -14.69 0.97
CA ASN A 94 -3.22 -13.72 2.06
C ASN A 94 -3.32 -12.28 1.57
N GLN A 95 -3.37 -12.05 0.24
CA GLN A 95 -3.30 -10.73 -0.38
C GLN A 95 -2.06 -9.92 0.07
N LEU A 96 -0.93 -10.62 0.24
CA LEU A 96 0.31 -10.03 0.77
C LEU A 96 1.44 -10.11 -0.26
N THR A 97 2.21 -9.02 -0.34
CA THR A 97 3.53 -9.02 -0.99
C THR A 97 4.57 -9.45 0.03
N LEU A 98 5.28 -10.56 -0.22
CA LEU A 98 6.33 -11.08 0.67
C LEU A 98 7.65 -10.31 0.53
N GLY A 99 7.88 -9.71 -0.63
CA GLY A 99 9.07 -8.95 -0.91
C GLY A 99 9.07 -8.40 -2.32
N GLU A 100 9.90 -7.40 -2.54
CA GLU A 100 10.15 -6.80 -3.83
C GLU A 100 11.66 -6.57 -4.03
N LEU A 101 12.11 -6.66 -5.27
CA LEU A 101 13.50 -6.40 -5.65
C LEU A 101 13.52 -5.50 -6.89
N ALA A 102 14.15 -4.33 -6.78
CA ALA A 102 14.41 -3.46 -7.91
C ALA A 102 15.75 -3.81 -8.57
N VAL A 103 15.75 -3.95 -9.89
CA VAL A 103 16.88 -4.30 -10.77
C VAL A 103 17.05 -3.23 -11.86
#